data_AF-W1DED4-F1
#
_entry.id   AF-W1DED4-F1
#
_cell.length_a   1.000
_cell.length_b   1.000
_cell.length_c   1.000
_cell.angle_alpha   90.00
_cell.angle_beta   90.00
_cell.angle_gamma   90.00
#
_symmetry.space_group_name_H-M   'P 1'
#
loop_
_entity.id
_entity.type
_entity.pdbx_description
1 polymer ?
#
loop_
_entity_poly.entity_id
_entity_poly.type
_entity_poly.pdbx_seq_one_letter_code
_entity_poly.pdbx_strand_id
1 'polypeptide(L)'
;MVNRQALDRAKAGVFILNVGHVAEEIDGEYLRQYPQEEVMPYINAYRMADKTVYLLANGSMLNLTAGFGDSLNAFDVTLAVMASGIRHIVTDGMRAPAKVYLLPQAVWQQAL
;
A
#
# COMPACT_ATOMS: atom_id res chain seq x y z
N MET A 1 -8.37 5.04 -7.23
CA MET A 1 -9.43 4.26 -6.56
C MET A 1 -10.16 3.41 -7.58
N VAL A 2 -10.22 2.09 -7.37
CA VAL A 2 -10.98 1.13 -8.16
C VAL A 2 -12.35 0.96 -7.50
N ASN A 3 -13.30 1.77 -7.92
CA ASN A 3 -14.66 1.79 -7.36
C ASN A 3 -15.59 0.79 -8.08
N ARG A 4 -16.81 0.61 -7.55
CA ARG A 4 -17.87 -0.19 -8.18
C ARG A 4 -18.01 -0.01 -9.69
N GLN A 5 -18.08 1.22 -10.19
CA GLN A 5 -18.25 1.47 -11.64
C GLN A 5 -17.06 0.97 -12.46
N ALA A 6 -15.84 1.10 -11.94
CA ALA A 6 -14.64 0.54 -12.56
C ALA A 6 -14.69 -1.00 -12.57
N LEU A 7 -15.11 -1.62 -11.47
CA LEU A 7 -15.28 -3.07 -11.34
C LEU A 7 -16.36 -3.61 -12.29
N ASP A 8 -17.48 -2.91 -12.44
CA ASP A 8 -18.56 -3.26 -13.37
C ASP A 8 -18.10 -3.21 -14.82
N ARG A 9 -17.20 -2.29 -15.17
CA ARG A 9 -16.64 -2.14 -16.53
C ARG A 9 -15.38 -2.97 -16.78
N ALA A 10 -14.85 -3.63 -15.74
CA ALA A 10 -13.66 -4.45 -15.85
C ALA A 10 -13.85 -5.59 -16.85
N LYS A 11 -12.79 -5.89 -17.62
CA LYS A 11 -12.77 -7.04 -18.54
C LYS A 11 -12.72 -8.35 -17.76
N ALA A 12 -13.28 -9.42 -18.33
CA ALA A 12 -13.13 -10.76 -17.79
C ALA A 12 -11.65 -11.16 -17.70
N GLY A 13 -11.28 -11.81 -16.61
CA GLY A 13 -9.93 -12.30 -16.35
C GLY A 13 -8.95 -11.24 -15.83
N VAL A 14 -9.39 -10.02 -15.51
CA VAL A 14 -8.49 -8.98 -15.02
C VAL A 14 -7.97 -9.31 -13.61
N PHE A 15 -6.70 -9.00 -13.36
CA PHE A 15 -6.11 -9.01 -12.02
C PHE A 15 -6.10 -7.59 -11.46
N ILE A 16 -6.55 -7.46 -10.22
CA ILE A 16 -6.69 -6.21 -9.50
C ILE A 16 -5.84 -6.32 -8.23
N LEU A 17 -4.93 -5.35 -8.06
CA LEU A 17 -4.01 -5.31 -6.93
C LEU A 17 -3.87 -3.89 -6.41
N ASN A 18 -3.45 -3.78 -5.16
CA ASN A 18 -3.15 -2.53 -4.48
C ASN A 18 -1.70 -2.56 -4.01
N VAL A 19 -0.97 -1.45 -4.16
CA VAL A 19 0.35 -1.21 -3.54
C VAL A 19 0.37 0.12 -2.77
N GLY A 20 -0.80 0.76 -2.64
CA GLY A 20 -1.02 1.95 -1.86
C GLY A 20 -1.25 1.63 -0.38
N HIS A 21 -1.55 2.68 0.40
CA HIS A 21 -1.46 2.62 1.86
C HIS A 21 -2.70 1.99 2.52
N VAL A 22 -3.87 2.11 1.90
CA VAL A 22 -5.15 1.66 2.47
C VAL A 22 -5.88 0.71 1.53
N ALA A 23 -6.60 -0.27 2.08
CA ALA A 23 -7.28 -1.30 1.28
C ALA A 23 -8.47 -0.73 0.50
N GLU A 24 -9.06 0.35 1.00
CA GLU A 24 -10.21 1.07 0.44
C GLU A 24 -9.90 1.77 -0.89
N GLU A 25 -8.63 1.75 -1.34
CA GLU A 25 -8.30 2.11 -2.71
C GLU A 25 -8.99 1.20 -3.74
N ILE A 26 -9.43 0.00 -3.32
CA ILE A 26 -10.30 -0.89 -4.07
C ILE A 26 -11.60 -1.09 -3.26
N ASP A 27 -12.74 -1.04 -3.94
CA ASP A 27 -14.04 -1.35 -3.35
C ASP A 27 -14.20 -2.87 -3.15
N GLY A 28 -13.47 -3.41 -2.17
CA GLY A 28 -13.48 -4.83 -1.84
C GLY A 28 -14.80 -5.30 -1.21
N GLU A 29 -15.52 -4.41 -0.53
CA GLU A 29 -16.86 -4.70 0.01
C GLU A 29 -17.84 -4.99 -1.12
N TYR A 30 -17.77 -4.24 -2.22
CA TYR A 30 -18.57 -4.55 -3.41
C TYR A 30 -18.25 -5.92 -4.00
N LEU A 31 -16.97 -6.29 -4.10
CA LEU A 31 -16.57 -7.61 -4.60
C LEU A 31 -17.04 -8.76 -3.68
N ARG A 32 -16.99 -8.59 -2.36
CA ARG A 32 -17.43 -9.59 -1.37
C ARG A 32 -18.90 -10.00 -1.46
N GLN A 33 -19.71 -9.27 -2.22
CA GLN A 33 -21.11 -9.62 -2.53
C GLN A 33 -21.23 -10.76 -3.55
N TYR A 34 -20.17 -11.05 -4.29
CA TYR A 34 -20.15 -12.08 -5.33
C TYR A 34 -19.56 -13.39 -4.82
N PRO A 35 -19.96 -14.55 -5.37
CA PRO A 35 -19.30 -15.82 -5.08
C PRO A 35 -17.81 -15.73 -5.38
N GLN A 36 -16.99 -16.16 -4.42
CA GLN A 36 -15.54 -16.16 -4.55
C GLN A 36 -14.92 -17.50 -4.19
N GLU A 37 -13.74 -17.74 -4.76
CA GLU A 37 -12.90 -18.91 -4.50
C GLU A 37 -11.44 -18.46 -4.48
N GLU A 38 -10.70 -18.85 -3.45
CA GLU A 38 -9.24 -18.68 -3.43
C GLU A 38 -8.62 -19.71 -4.36
N VAL A 39 -8.16 -19.27 -5.53
CA VAL A 39 -7.63 -20.16 -6.58
C VAL A 39 -6.14 -20.45 -6.41
N MET A 40 -5.44 -19.55 -5.70
CA MET A 40 -4.04 -19.65 -5.28
C MET A 40 -3.87 -18.80 -4.03
N PRO A 41 -2.84 -19.03 -3.19
CA PRO A 41 -2.57 -18.18 -2.03
C PRO A 41 -2.57 -16.70 -2.40
N TYR A 42 -3.40 -15.92 -1.70
CA TYR A 42 -3.60 -14.48 -1.90
C TYR A 42 -4.25 -14.09 -3.24
N ILE A 43 -4.86 -15.01 -3.98
CA ILE A 43 -5.55 -14.72 -5.25
C ILE A 43 -6.98 -15.25 -5.16
N ASN A 44 -7.93 -14.33 -5.00
CA ASN A 44 -9.35 -14.64 -4.93
C ASN A 44 -10.03 -14.34 -6.27
N ALA A 45 -10.67 -15.35 -6.85
CA ALA A 45 -11.48 -15.23 -8.05
C ALA A 45 -12.93 -14.89 -7.68
N TYR A 46 -13.42 -13.74 -8.12
CA TYR A 46 -14.79 -13.28 -7.90
C TYR A 46 -15.62 -13.46 -9.17
N ARG A 47 -16.73 -14.21 -9.08
CA ARG A 47 -17.66 -14.46 -10.20
C ARG A 47 -18.72 -13.37 -10.25
N MET A 48 -18.47 -12.35 -11.07
CA MET A 48 -19.37 -11.22 -11.31
C MET A 48 -20.22 -11.46 -12.56
N ALA A 49 -21.44 -12.01 -12.40
CA ALA A 49 -22.34 -12.33 -13.51
C ALA A 49 -21.67 -13.22 -14.58
N ASP A 50 -21.40 -12.69 -15.77
CA ASP A 50 -20.80 -13.38 -16.92
C ASP A 50 -19.27 -13.29 -16.98
N LYS A 51 -18.63 -12.67 -15.97
CA LYS A 51 -17.17 -12.51 -15.91
C LYS A 51 -16.58 -12.90 -14.56
N THR A 52 -15.32 -13.30 -14.60
CA THR A 52 -14.49 -13.52 -13.41
C THR A 52 -13.44 -12.41 -13.31
N VAL A 53 -13.22 -11.87 -12.12
CA VAL A 53 -12.11 -10.95 -11.82
C VAL A 53 -11.28 -11.51 -10.67
N TYR A 54 -9.99 -11.19 -10.62
CA TYR A 54 -9.08 -11.69 -9.60
C TYR A 54 -8.62 -10.55 -8.70
N LEU A 55 -8.87 -10.66 -7.41
CA LEU A 55 -8.38 -9.73 -6.41
C LEU A 55 -7.18 -10.34 -5.69
N LEU A 56 -6.03 -9.67 -5.77
CA LEU A 56 -4.84 -10.08 -5.07
C LEU A 56 -4.83 -9.52 -3.64
N ALA A 57 -4.31 -10.29 -2.70
CA ALA A 57 -4.11 -9.92 -1.30
C ALA A 57 -5.36 -9.30 -0.63
N ASN A 58 -6.56 -9.66 -1.09
CA ASN A 58 -7.83 -9.06 -0.66
C ASN A 58 -7.88 -7.52 -0.75
N GLY A 59 -7.09 -6.92 -1.64
CA GLY A 59 -6.97 -5.47 -1.80
C GLY A 59 -6.00 -4.79 -0.83
N SER A 60 -5.36 -5.54 0.08
CA SER A 60 -4.26 -5.03 0.90
C SER A 60 -3.01 -4.73 0.07
N MET A 61 -2.04 -4.03 0.67
CA MET A 61 -0.76 -3.71 0.05
C MET A 61 -0.03 -5.01 -0.37
N LEU A 62 -0.03 -5.28 -1.68
CA LEU A 62 0.38 -6.55 -2.28
C LEU A 62 1.82 -6.91 -1.94
N ASN A 63 2.75 -5.95 -2.10
CA ASN A 63 4.17 -6.16 -1.89
C ASN A 63 4.49 -6.59 -0.45
N LEU A 64 3.71 -6.16 0.55
CA LEU A 64 3.89 -6.59 1.95
C LEU A 64 3.05 -7.81 2.31
N THR A 65 1.82 -7.91 1.79
CA THR A 65 0.86 -8.95 2.20
C THR A 65 1.13 -10.28 1.51
N ALA A 66 1.51 -10.24 0.24
CA ALA A 66 1.77 -11.43 -0.59
C ALA A 66 3.15 -11.39 -1.27
N GLY A 67 4.03 -10.48 -0.82
CA GLY A 67 5.42 -10.35 -1.28
C GLY A 67 6.39 -10.25 -0.10
N PHE A 68 7.66 -9.96 -0.40
CA PHE A 68 8.72 -9.83 0.60
C PHE A 68 8.94 -8.38 1.08
N GLY A 69 8.08 -7.46 0.67
CA GLY A 69 8.23 -6.03 0.91
C GLY A 69 9.38 -5.42 0.11
N ASP A 70 10.02 -4.43 0.71
CA ASP A 70 11.19 -3.77 0.13
C ASP A 70 12.37 -4.76 0.04
N SER A 71 13.22 -4.57 -0.96
CA SER A 71 14.43 -5.39 -1.09
C SER A 71 15.33 -5.25 0.13
N LEU A 72 16.17 -6.25 0.41
CA LEU A 72 17.23 -6.16 1.41
C LEU A 72 17.99 -4.83 1.25
N ASN A 73 18.12 -4.11 2.37
CA ASN A 73 18.77 -2.80 2.52
C ASN A 73 17.99 -1.57 2.00
N ALA A 74 16.90 -1.70 1.25
CA ALA A 74 16.13 -0.53 0.80
C ALA A 74 15.42 0.16 1.99
N PHE A 75 15.03 -0.61 3.01
CA PHE A 75 14.45 -0.06 4.23
C PHE A 75 15.51 0.57 5.15
N ASP A 76 16.79 0.19 5.06
CA ASP A 76 17.86 0.69 5.93
C ASP A 76 18.08 2.19 5.74
N VAL A 77 18.05 2.64 4.49
CA VAL A 77 18.14 4.07 4.15
C VAL A 77 16.98 4.85 4.78
N THR A 78 15.76 4.32 4.65
CA THR A 78 14.57 4.94 5.26
C THR A 78 14.71 4.98 6.78
N LEU A 79 15.17 3.90 7.40
CA LEU A 79 15.39 3.82 8.85
C LEU A 79 16.46 4.80 9.34
N ALA A 80 17.57 4.94 8.61
CA ALA A 80 18.63 5.88 8.93
C ALA A 80 18.13 7.33 8.88
N VAL A 81 17.36 7.68 7.84
CA VAL A 81 16.73 9.00 7.70
C VAL A 81 15.71 9.24 8.83
N MET A 82 14.89 8.25 9.19
CA MET A 82 13.94 8.34 10.30
C MET A 82 14.66 8.56 11.64
N ALA A 83 15.74 7.83 11.91
CA ALA A 83 16.54 7.99 13.14
C ALA A 83 17.17 9.39 13.23
N SER A 84 17.72 9.89 12.11
CA SER A 84 18.25 11.27 12.04
C SER A 84 17.14 12.31 12.26
N GLY A 85 15.95 12.06 11.71
CA GLY A 85 14.76 12.90 11.93
C GLY A 85 14.33 12.94 13.39
N ILE A 86 14.26 11.81 14.07
CA ILE A 86 13.95 11.72 15.51
C ILE A 86 14.97 12.52 16.31
N ARG A 87 16.27 12.34 16.04
CA ARG A 87 17.33 13.12 16.69
C ARG A 87 17.10 14.62 16.52
N HIS A 88 16.81 15.08 15.30
CA HIS A 88 16.57 16.49 15.04
C HIS A 88 15.32 17.03 15.78
N ILE A 89 14.23 16.25 15.83
CA ILE A 89 13.02 16.63 16.57
C ILE A 89 13.33 16.85 18.07
N VAL A 90 14.12 15.96 18.68
CA VAL A 90 14.43 16.03 20.12
C VAL A 90 15.63 16.93 20.45
N THR A 91 16.27 17.56 19.46
CA THR A 91 17.35 18.55 19.66
C THR A 91 17.00 19.91 19.09
N ASP A 92 17.35 20.16 17.82
CA ASP A 92 17.27 21.49 17.20
C ASP A 92 15.82 21.88 16.88
N GLY A 93 14.97 20.87 16.64
CA GLY A 93 13.56 21.00 16.34
C GLY A 93 12.68 21.27 17.55
N MET A 94 13.19 21.18 18.79
CA MET A 94 12.38 21.35 20.02
C MET A 94 11.67 22.70 20.11
N ARG A 95 12.20 23.73 19.45
CA ARG A 95 11.64 25.09 19.44
C ARG A 95 10.75 25.36 18.22
N ALA A 96 10.63 24.41 17.30
CA ALA A 96 9.77 24.56 16.15
C ALA A 96 8.30 24.61 16.61
N PRO A 97 7.49 25.54 16.07
CA PRO A 97 6.05 25.52 16.29
C PRO A 97 5.45 24.17 15.86
N ALA A 98 4.39 23.71 16.53
CA ALA A 98 3.70 22.47 16.18
C ALA A 98 3.06 22.56 14.78
N LYS A 99 3.77 22.08 13.76
CA LYS A 99 3.38 22.05 12.34
C LYS A 99 4.07 20.87 11.65
N VAL A 100 3.68 20.61 10.40
CA VAL A 100 4.37 19.65 9.52
C VAL A 100 5.51 20.36 8.80
N TYR A 101 6.70 19.76 8.84
CA TYR A 101 7.90 20.27 8.17
C TYR A 101 8.49 19.18 7.28
N LEU A 102 9.11 19.60 6.19
CA LEU A 102 10.08 18.74 5.51
C LEU A 102 11.31 18.61 6.41
N LEU A 103 11.87 17.40 6.49
CA LEU A 103 13.12 17.19 7.21
C LEU A 103 14.24 17.98 6.51
N PRO A 104 15.00 18.85 7.22
CA PRO A 104 16.04 19.64 6.58
C PRO A 104 17.09 18.76 5.90
N GLN A 105 17.57 19.18 4.73
CA GLN A 105 18.57 18.42 3.97
C GLN A 105 19.83 18.10 4.76
N ALA A 106 20.34 19.06 5.51
CA ALA A 106 21.52 18.87 6.35
C ALA A 106 21.35 17.75 7.40
N VAL A 107 20.12 17.34 7.72
CA VAL A 107 19.81 16.28 8.68
C VAL A 107 19.73 14.92 7.99
N TRP A 108 18.96 14.78 6.91
CA TRP A 108 18.82 13.48 6.25
C TRP A 108 20.02 13.10 5.38
N GLN A 109 20.73 14.08 4.81
CA GLN A 109 21.89 13.81 3.96
C GLN A 109 23.05 13.16 4.73
N GLN A 110 23.14 13.36 6.05
CA GLN A 110 24.15 12.70 6.90
C GLN A 110 23.84 11.23 7.19
N ALA A 111 22.60 10.80 6.92
CA ALA A 111 22.12 9.44 7.18
C ALA A 111 22.15 8.55 5.92
N LEU A 112 22.48 9.14 4.77
CA LEU A 112 22.73 8.46 3.49
C LEU A 112 24.23 8.19 3.33
#